data_AF-A0AAD8BN62-F1
#
_entry.id   AF-A0AAD8BN62-F1
#
_cell.length_a   1.000
_cell.length_b   1.000
_cell.length_c   1.000
_cell.angle_alpha   90.00
_cell.angle_beta   90.00
_cell.angle_gamma   90.00
#
_symmetry.space_group_name_H-M   'P 1'
#
loop_
_entity.id
_entity.type
_entity.pdbx_description
1 polymer ?
#
loop_
_entity_poly.entity_id
_entity_poly.type
_entity_poly.pdbx_seq_one_letter_code
_entity_poly.pdbx_strand_id
1 'polypeptide(L)'
;MGQIKSHLQLPKNEEEELEAGVLDIHELYRKTFDACIAKWKDVTFYKEPDVLYCNSTSDTFTCWPATRAGGVAQERCPEHSVVDQTANVTKLCRDNGTWETANYSACMPNTTHSTETHK
;
A
#
# COMPACT_ATOMS: atom_id res chain seq x y z
N MET A 1 -21.89 0.71 -46.64
CA MET A 1 -20.93 -0.37 -46.30
C MET A 1 -19.54 0.26 -46.44
N GLY A 2 -18.85 0.79 -45.43
CA GLY A 2 -18.85 0.53 -44.00
C GLY A 2 -17.57 -0.21 -43.63
N GLN A 3 -16.44 0.51 -43.46
CA GLN A 3 -15.34 0.14 -42.55
C GLN A 3 -14.55 1.40 -42.17
N ILE A 4 -14.78 1.87 -40.95
CA ILE A 4 -13.83 2.69 -40.22
C ILE A 4 -12.97 1.70 -39.44
N LYS A 5 -11.68 1.62 -39.76
CA LYS A 5 -10.69 1.00 -38.87
C LYS A 5 -9.70 2.10 -38.47
N SER A 6 -10.03 2.86 -37.44
CA SER A 6 -9.04 3.61 -36.69
C SER A 6 -8.50 2.68 -35.60
N HIS A 7 -7.53 1.83 -35.94
CA HIS A 7 -6.61 1.37 -34.91
C HIS A 7 -5.66 2.54 -34.66
N LEU A 8 -5.96 3.32 -33.62
CA LEU A 8 -5.01 4.27 -33.08
C LEU A 8 -3.87 3.42 -32.51
N GLN A 9 -2.80 3.25 -33.30
CA GLN A 9 -1.59 2.59 -32.83
C GLN A 9 -0.97 3.52 -31.79
N LEU A 10 -0.98 3.12 -30.52
CA LEU A 10 -0.24 3.84 -29.49
C LEU A 10 1.25 3.83 -29.89
N PRO A 11 1.97 4.95 -29.72
CA PRO A 11 3.37 5.02 -30.07
C PRO A 11 4.16 4.09 -29.11
N LYS A 12 5.08 3.30 -29.67
CA LYS A 12 5.80 2.21 -28.96
C LYS A 12 6.52 2.65 -27.68
N ASN A 13 6.88 3.93 -27.59
CA ASN A 13 7.48 4.53 -26.41
C ASN A 13 6.50 4.62 -25.22
N GLU A 14 5.21 4.89 -25.44
CA GLU A 14 4.20 4.88 -24.36
C GLU A 14 3.93 3.46 -23.84
N GLU A 15 3.99 2.45 -24.70
CA GLU A 15 3.85 1.03 -24.32
C GLU A 15 5.07 0.56 -23.51
N GLU A 16 6.28 0.95 -23.93
CA GLU A 16 7.54 0.63 -23.23
C GLU A 16 7.67 1.38 -21.88
N GLU A 17 7.20 2.64 -21.79
CA GLU A 17 7.10 3.39 -20.53
C GLU A 17 6.05 2.80 -19.58
N LEU A 18 4.92 2.32 -20.11
CA LEU A 18 3.90 1.63 -19.32
C LEU A 18 4.40 0.27 -18.81
N GLU A 19 5.11 -0.51 -19.64
CA GLU A 19 5.74 -1.77 -19.22
C GLU A 19 6.86 -1.54 -18.20
N ALA A 20 7.70 -0.50 -18.38
CA ALA A 20 8.71 -0.12 -17.39
C ALA A 20 8.08 0.32 -16.05
N GLY A 21 6.97 1.06 -16.09
CA GLY A 21 6.21 1.41 -14.89
C GLY A 21 5.55 0.20 -14.20
N VAL A 22 5.12 -0.81 -14.97
CA VAL A 22 4.59 -2.07 -14.44
C VAL A 22 5.70 -2.92 -13.79
N LEU A 23 6.91 -2.92 -14.37
CA LEU A 23 8.07 -3.59 -13.79
C LEU A 23 8.47 -2.99 -12.44
N ASP A 24 8.37 -1.67 -12.28
CA ASP A 24 8.67 -0.97 -11.03
C ASP A 24 7.67 -1.33 -9.91
N ILE A 25 6.35 -1.31 -10.19
CA ILE A 25 5.34 -1.69 -9.18
C ILE A 25 5.44 -3.17 -8.78
N HIS A 26 5.81 -4.06 -9.69
CA HIS A 26 6.00 -5.49 -9.41
C HIS A 26 7.23 -5.72 -8.53
N GLU A 27 8.34 -5.03 -8.81
CA GLU A 27 9.53 -5.10 -7.96
C GLU A 27 9.25 -4.54 -6.57
N LEU A 28 8.52 -3.42 -6.47
CA LEU A 28 8.11 -2.83 -5.22
C LEU A 28 7.22 -3.78 -4.40
N TYR A 29 6.18 -4.35 -5.02
CA TYR A 29 5.32 -5.34 -4.37
C TYR A 29 6.14 -6.55 -3.88
N ARG A 30 7.03 -7.10 -4.71
CA ARG A 30 7.89 -8.24 -4.35
C ARG A 30 8.78 -7.91 -3.17
N LYS A 31 9.44 -6.75 -3.19
CA LYS A 31 10.32 -6.29 -2.11
C LYS A 31 9.55 -6.12 -0.80
N THR A 32 8.38 -5.48 -0.85
CA THR A 32 7.50 -5.31 0.32
C THR A 32 7.04 -6.66 0.86
N PHE A 33 6.64 -7.58 -0.01
CA PHE A 33 6.20 -8.92 0.34
C PHE A 33 7.32 -9.74 0.99
N ASP A 34 8.50 -9.79 0.37
CA ASP A 34 9.68 -10.50 0.89
C ASP A 34 10.08 -9.97 2.27
N ALA A 35 10.13 -8.65 2.43
CA ALA A 35 10.41 -8.01 3.71
C ALA A 35 9.33 -8.35 4.76
N CYS A 36 8.06 -8.46 4.34
CA CYS A 36 6.97 -8.79 5.25
C CYS A 36 7.06 -10.23 5.76
N ILE A 37 7.33 -11.18 4.85
CA ILE A 37 7.59 -12.56 5.24
C ILE A 37 8.77 -12.59 6.21
N ALA A 38 9.88 -11.94 5.88
CA ALA A 38 11.06 -11.93 6.75
C ALA A 38 10.76 -11.35 8.14
N LYS A 39 9.95 -10.28 8.24
CA LYS A 39 9.55 -9.64 9.52
C LYS A 39 8.74 -10.58 10.41
N TRP A 40 7.82 -11.37 9.83
CA TRP A 40 6.85 -12.17 10.60
C TRP A 40 7.12 -13.67 10.60
N LYS A 41 8.10 -14.17 9.86
CA LYS A 41 8.40 -15.61 9.70
C LYS A 41 8.56 -16.35 11.02
N ASP A 42 9.23 -15.74 11.99
CA ASP A 42 9.60 -16.38 13.26
C ASP A 42 8.81 -15.82 14.46
N VAL A 43 7.78 -15.00 14.20
CA VAL A 43 6.96 -14.38 15.26
C VAL A 43 5.87 -15.36 15.70
N THR A 44 6.01 -15.86 16.92
CA THR A 44 4.95 -16.63 17.60
C THR A 44 4.08 -15.67 18.41
N PHE A 45 2.93 -15.30 17.86
CA PHE A 45 1.95 -14.50 18.59
C PHE A 45 1.05 -15.42 19.45
N TYR A 46 0.86 -15.08 20.73
CA TYR A 46 -0.12 -15.77 21.57
C TYR A 46 -1.52 -15.40 21.10
N LYS A 47 -2.14 -16.31 20.35
CA LYS A 47 -3.52 -16.14 19.92
C LYS A 47 -4.45 -16.46 21.09
N GLU A 48 -5.09 -15.43 21.62
CA GLU A 48 -6.14 -15.58 22.62
C GLU A 48 -7.23 -16.56 22.13
N PRO A 49 -7.68 -17.51 22.98
CA PRO A 49 -8.79 -18.40 22.65
C PRO A 49 -10.05 -17.62 22.27
N ASP A 50 -10.79 -18.12 21.28
CA ASP A 50 -12.07 -17.56 20.80
C ASP A 50 -12.01 -16.13 20.24
N VAL A 51 -10.80 -15.62 19.97
CA VAL A 51 -10.60 -14.30 19.39
C VAL A 51 -10.24 -14.42 17.91
N LEU A 52 -10.94 -13.65 17.09
CA LEU A 52 -10.62 -13.50 15.68
C LEU A 52 -9.46 -12.51 15.48
N TYR A 53 -8.64 -12.80 14.49
CA TYR A 53 -7.51 -11.96 14.09
C TYR A 53 -7.50 -11.89 12.57
N CYS A 54 -7.05 -10.75 12.06
CA CYS A 54 -6.60 -10.66 10.69
C CYS A 54 -5.13 -11.11 10.63
N ASN A 55 -4.80 -12.00 9.69
CA ASN A 55 -3.44 -12.51 9.52
C ASN A 55 -2.48 -11.41 9.05
N SER A 56 -1.18 -11.57 9.36
CA SER A 56 -0.15 -10.73 8.76
C SER A 56 -0.21 -10.79 7.24
N THR A 57 -0.09 -9.65 6.59
CA THR A 57 -0.22 -9.54 5.14
C THR A 57 0.58 -8.35 4.63
N SER A 58 0.68 -8.17 3.32
CA SER A 58 1.20 -6.94 2.73
C SER A 58 0.23 -6.41 1.69
N ASP A 59 0.30 -5.11 1.44
CA ASP A 59 -0.13 -4.53 0.17
C ASP A 59 1.11 -4.17 -0.67
N THR A 60 0.96 -3.35 -1.71
CA THR A 60 2.08 -2.91 -2.57
C THR A 60 3.19 -2.21 -1.79
N PHE A 61 2.87 -1.48 -0.72
CA PHE A 61 3.80 -0.56 -0.07
C PHE A 61 4.08 -0.88 1.40
N THR A 62 3.13 -1.53 2.09
CA THR A 62 3.17 -1.70 3.54
C THR A 62 2.98 -3.16 3.94
N CYS A 63 3.82 -3.62 4.87
CA CYS A 63 3.66 -4.87 5.59
C CYS A 63 2.83 -4.68 6.86
N TRP A 64 1.76 -5.45 7.01
CA TRP A 64 0.78 -5.35 8.10
C TRP A 64 0.97 -6.49 9.12
N PRO A 65 1.05 -6.18 10.43
CA PRO A 65 1.09 -7.19 11.49
C PRO A 65 -0.24 -7.95 11.60
N ALA A 66 -0.20 -9.18 12.10
CA ALA A 66 -1.40 -9.84 12.57
C ALA A 66 -2.07 -9.00 13.66
N THR A 67 -3.37 -8.75 13.53
CA THR A 67 -4.08 -7.77 14.37
C THR A 67 -5.41 -8.34 14.84
N ARG A 68 -5.75 -8.09 16.10
CA ARG A 68 -7.01 -8.53 16.71
C ARG A 68 -8.21 -7.94 15.96
N ALA A 69 -9.27 -8.72 15.81
CA ALA A 69 -10.54 -8.23 15.26
C ALA A 69 -11.06 -7.03 16.06
N GLY A 70 -11.53 -5.99 15.35
CA GLY A 70 -11.89 -4.68 15.89
C GLY A 70 -10.69 -3.73 16.10
N GLY A 71 -9.46 -4.21 15.91
CA GLY A 71 -8.22 -3.44 16.08
C GLY A 71 -7.77 -2.71 14.83
N VAL A 72 -7.00 -1.63 15.03
CA VAL A 72 -6.37 -0.86 13.95
C VAL A 72 -4.86 -1.10 13.98
N ALA A 73 -4.31 -1.62 12.88
CA ALA A 73 -2.87 -1.67 12.67
C ALA A 73 -2.36 -0.31 12.18
N GLN A 74 -1.16 0.07 12.63
CA GLN A 74 -0.47 1.29 12.20
C GLN A 74 0.96 0.94 11.84
N GLU A 75 1.43 1.46 10.71
CA GLU A 75 2.82 1.39 10.28
C GLU A 75 3.26 2.78 9.80
N ARG A 76 4.56 3.05 9.82
CA ARG A 76 5.07 4.31 9.28
C ARG A 76 4.75 4.40 7.79
N CYS A 77 4.45 5.61 7.33
CA CYS A 77 4.23 5.83 5.91
C CYS A 77 5.45 5.34 5.10
N PRO A 78 5.24 4.65 3.95
CA PRO A 78 6.32 4.13 3.14
C PRO A 78 7.31 5.21 2.74
N GLU A 79 8.59 4.87 2.71
CA GLU A 79 9.65 5.78 2.29
C GLU A 79 9.54 6.02 0.78
N HIS A 80 8.84 7.10 0.41
CA HIS A 80 8.72 7.57 -0.97
C HIS A 80 8.90 9.08 -1.02
N SER A 81 9.40 9.60 -2.14
CA SER A 81 9.79 11.01 -2.33
C SER A 81 8.67 12.05 -2.20
N VAL A 82 7.41 11.63 -2.04
CA VAL A 82 6.20 12.48 -2.05
C VAL A 82 5.39 12.35 -0.75
N VAL A 83 5.92 11.64 0.25
CA VAL A 83 5.17 11.20 1.43
C VAL A 83 5.77 11.78 2.71
N ASP A 84 4.91 12.26 3.61
CA ASP A 84 5.32 12.67 4.95
C ASP A 84 5.65 11.42 5.79
N GLN A 85 6.94 11.15 5.97
CA GLN A 85 7.43 9.99 6.72
C GLN A 85 7.25 10.11 8.23
N THR A 86 6.76 11.25 8.74
CA THR A 86 6.43 11.43 10.15
C THR A 86 5.03 10.92 10.51
N ALA A 87 4.18 10.69 9.50
CA ALA A 87 2.84 10.15 9.66
C ALA A 87 2.81 8.61 9.61
N ASN A 88 1.66 8.05 9.99
CA ASN A 88 1.39 6.60 9.93
C ASN A 88 0.24 6.30 8.98
N VAL A 89 0.41 5.23 8.20
CA VAL A 89 -0.68 4.57 7.48
C VAL A 89 -1.42 3.65 8.45
N THR A 90 -2.73 3.51 8.27
CA THR A 90 -3.56 2.67 9.15
C THR A 90 -4.36 1.64 8.36
N LYS A 91 -4.70 0.51 8.98
CA LYS A 91 -5.58 -0.51 8.39
C LYS A 91 -6.44 -1.16 9.47
N LEU A 92 -7.75 -1.23 9.23
CA LEU A 92 -8.71 -1.79 10.17
C LEU A 92 -8.86 -3.30 9.98
N CYS A 93 -8.73 -4.06 11.06
CA CYS A 93 -9.18 -5.45 11.11
C CYS A 93 -10.64 -5.48 11.57
N ARG A 94 -11.56 -5.86 10.68
CA ARG A 94 -12.99 -5.95 11.01
C ARG A 94 -13.24 -7.01 12.08
N ASP A 95 -14.40 -6.90 12.76
CA ASP A 95 -14.82 -7.84 13.82
C ASP A 95 -14.91 -9.30 13.33
N ASN A 96 -15.11 -9.51 12.03
CA ASN A 96 -15.15 -10.84 11.42
C ASN A 96 -13.75 -11.42 11.06
N GLY A 97 -12.66 -10.76 11.45
CA GLY A 97 -11.30 -11.19 11.15
C GLY A 97 -10.85 -10.95 9.70
N THR A 98 -11.48 -10.00 8.99
CA THR A 98 -11.07 -9.61 7.63
C THR A 98 -10.51 -8.19 7.59
N TRP A 99 -9.54 -7.96 6.72
CA TRP A 99 -8.92 -6.65 6.55
C TRP A 99 -9.80 -5.70 5.74
N GLU A 100 -9.82 -4.42 6.13
CA GLU A 100 -10.23 -3.32 5.25
C GLU A 100 -9.07 -2.84 4.35
N THR A 101 -9.40 -1.99 3.38
CA THR A 101 -8.40 -1.24 2.62
C THR A 101 -7.61 -0.31 3.55
N ALA A 102 -6.31 -0.22 3.34
CA ALA A 102 -5.45 0.67 4.12
C ALA A 102 -5.78 2.15 3.83
N ASN A 103 -5.69 2.98 4.86
CA ASN A 103 -5.90 4.42 4.78
C ASN A 103 -4.55 5.16 4.78
N TYR A 104 -4.18 5.66 3.60
CA TYR A 104 -2.95 6.41 3.34
C TYR A 104 -3.14 7.95 3.37
N SER A 105 -4.32 8.46 3.76
CA SER A 105 -4.59 9.91 3.73
C SER A 105 -3.59 10.74 4.53
N ALA A 106 -3.08 10.23 5.64
CA ALA A 106 -2.05 10.88 6.44
C ALA A 106 -0.67 10.87 5.76
N CYS A 107 -0.41 9.92 4.86
CA CYS A 107 0.84 9.82 4.09
C CYS A 107 0.86 10.76 2.89
N MET A 108 -0.30 11.20 2.43
CA MET A 108 -0.43 12.15 1.33
C MET A 108 -1.16 13.41 1.83
N PRO A 109 -0.56 14.17 2.77
CA PRO A 109 -1.15 15.43 3.19
C PRO A 109 -1.24 16.33 1.95
N ASN A 110 -2.45 16.80 1.65
CA ASN A 110 -2.69 17.68 0.53
C ASN A 110 -1.73 18.87 0.65
N THR A 111 -0.79 19.02 -0.28
CA THR A 111 0.10 20.19 -0.35
C THR A 111 -0.69 21.39 -0.86
N THR A 112 -1.79 21.74 -0.19
CA THR A 112 -2.30 23.12 -0.25
C THR A 112 -1.29 23.97 0.50
N HIS A 113 -0.30 24.48 -0.25
CA HIS A 113 0.33 25.77 -0.04
C HIS A 113 0.43 26.12 1.45
N SER A 114 1.39 25.51 2.15
CA SER A 114 1.87 26.10 3.40
C SER A 114 2.37 27.48 3.00
N THR A 115 1.51 28.48 3.20
CA THR A 115 1.81 29.88 3.10
C THR A 115 3.12 30.12 3.82
N GLU A 116 4.20 30.28 3.06
CA GLU A 116 5.36 31.00 3.52
C GLU A 116 4.85 32.37 3.95
N THR A 117 4.63 32.53 5.25
CA THR A 117 4.49 33.84 5.86
C THR A 117 5.87 34.46 5.78
N HIS A 118 6.12 35.15 4.67
CA HIS A 118 7.22 36.09 4.51
C HIS A 118 7.12 37.10 5.67
N LYS A 119 8.10 37.06 6.56
CA LYS A 119 8.37 38.12 7.52
C LYS A 119 9.65 38.82 7.12
#